data_AF-A0A2M8AYY3-F1
#
_entry.id   AF-A0A2M8AYY3-F1
#
_cell.length_a   1.000
_cell.length_b   1.000
_cell.length_c   1.000
_cell.angle_alpha   90.00
_cell.angle_beta   90.00
_cell.angle_gamma   90.00
#
_symmetry.space_group_name_H-M   'P 1'
#
loop_
_entity.id
_entity.type
_entity.pdbx_description
1 polymer ?
#
loop_
_entity_poly.entity_id
_entity_poly.type
_entity_poly.pdbx_seq_one_letter_code
_entity_poly.pdbx_strand_id
1 'polypeptide(L)'
;MWNGKDAILELKSAEYQWKQMEWIGWYFEWKAKRVLIGKLGGSDGPKYGNTRFDYRKEFVWDLKAHPGNSRTLFTILNDVEAIDRSIREFGTIGFILAVGTVGYDESGSLKPWHDGLKGGVSRYEEERVLRGAKSRRRKISFEVENYLTFALDREDIVRGLSEGWLRDTFQKGMRNADGSSRRAKYSIRLDRIPQELILV
;
A
#
# COMPACT_ATOMS: atom_id res chain seq x y z
N MET A 1 14.03 -9.27 8.80
CA MET A 1 14.26 -8.62 7.50
C MET A 1 13.60 -9.41 6.39
N TRP A 2 12.91 -8.76 5.44
CA TRP A 2 12.35 -9.38 4.23
C TRP A 2 13.28 -9.12 3.04
N ASN A 3 13.68 -10.18 2.34
CA ASN A 3 14.44 -10.09 1.10
C ASN A 3 13.48 -10.00 -0.09
N GLY A 4 13.72 -9.07 -1.01
CA GLY A 4 12.83 -8.81 -2.14
C GLY A 4 12.72 -9.95 -3.14
N LYS A 5 13.82 -10.66 -3.45
CA LYS A 5 13.75 -11.80 -4.37
C LYS A 5 12.98 -12.96 -3.74
N ASP A 6 13.30 -13.28 -2.48
CA ASP A 6 12.65 -14.37 -1.75
C ASP A 6 11.16 -14.08 -1.57
N ALA A 7 10.80 -12.86 -1.15
CA ALA A 7 9.41 -12.43 -1.02
C ALA A 7 8.65 -12.53 -2.35
N ILE A 8 9.24 -12.10 -3.47
CA ILE A 8 8.63 -12.21 -4.80
C ILE A 8 8.44 -13.68 -5.20
N LEU A 9 9.41 -14.57 -4.90
CA LEU A 9 9.30 -16.00 -5.18
C LEU A 9 8.24 -16.69 -4.31
N GLU A 10 8.15 -16.33 -3.03
CA GLU A 10 7.08 -16.80 -2.14
C GLU A 10 5.70 -16.38 -2.65
N LEU A 11 5.55 -15.08 -2.97
CA LEU A 11 4.33 -14.54 -3.58
C LEU A 11 4.00 -15.24 -4.91
N LYS A 12 5.02 -15.57 -5.70
CA LYS A 12 4.84 -16.30 -6.96
C LYS A 12 4.33 -17.72 -6.70
N SER A 13 4.91 -18.45 -5.74
CA SER A 13 4.43 -19.79 -5.38
C SER A 13 2.97 -19.79 -4.92
N ALA A 14 2.53 -18.68 -4.31
CA ALA A 14 1.16 -18.46 -3.88
C ALA A 14 0.26 -17.83 -4.97
N GLU A 15 0.80 -17.57 -6.17
CA GLU A 15 0.16 -16.83 -7.27
C GLU A 15 -0.52 -15.52 -6.80
N TYR A 16 0.17 -14.77 -5.92
CA TYR A 16 -0.35 -13.57 -5.28
C TYR A 16 0.44 -12.31 -5.65
N GLN A 17 -0.06 -11.50 -6.59
CA GLN A 17 0.46 -10.16 -6.92
C GLN A 17 1.99 -10.06 -7.17
N TRP A 18 2.66 -11.18 -7.45
CA TRP A 18 4.12 -11.28 -7.54
C TRP A 18 4.73 -10.50 -8.71
N LYS A 19 3.91 -10.09 -9.68
CA LYS A 19 4.32 -9.29 -10.84
C LYS A 19 4.46 -7.78 -10.52
N GLN A 20 3.95 -7.33 -9.37
CA GLN A 20 3.90 -5.92 -9.00
C GLN A 20 5.26 -5.41 -8.48
N MET A 21 5.54 -4.12 -8.65
CA MET A 21 6.81 -3.53 -8.17
C MET A 21 6.80 -3.30 -6.66
N GLU A 22 5.62 -3.02 -6.13
CA GLU A 22 5.31 -2.71 -4.74
C GLU A 22 5.27 -4.00 -3.88
N TRP A 23 6.23 -4.91 -4.10
CA TRP A 23 6.25 -6.25 -3.50
C TRP A 23 6.16 -6.23 -1.97
N ILE A 24 6.72 -5.22 -1.30
CA ILE A 24 6.68 -5.10 0.16
C ILE A 24 5.24 -5.01 0.67
N GLY A 25 4.41 -4.19 0.01
CA GLY A 25 3.01 -4.02 0.38
C GLY A 25 2.24 -5.33 0.20
N TRP A 26 2.38 -5.95 -0.97
CA TRP A 26 1.72 -7.23 -1.27
C TRP A 26 2.20 -8.39 -0.40
N TYR A 27 3.50 -8.41 -0.05
CA TYR A 27 4.07 -9.43 0.82
C TYR A 27 3.56 -9.28 2.26
N PHE A 28 3.51 -8.04 2.76
CA PHE A 28 2.92 -7.76 4.07
C PHE A 28 1.44 -8.14 4.09
N GLU A 29 0.66 -7.67 3.12
CA GLU A 29 -0.76 -7.98 2.98
C GLU A 29 -1.00 -9.49 2.99
N TRP A 30 -0.29 -10.24 2.13
CA TRP A 30 -0.42 -11.69 2.04
C TRP A 30 -0.07 -12.41 3.35
N LYS A 31 1.03 -12.05 4.01
CA LYS A 31 1.44 -12.66 5.29
C LYS A 31 0.47 -12.30 6.42
N ALA A 32 0.23 -11.01 6.63
CA ALA A 32 -0.56 -10.52 7.74
C ALA A 32 -2.01 -10.97 7.64
N LYS A 33 -2.63 -10.91 6.46
CA LYS A 33 -3.99 -11.41 6.26
C LYS A 33 -4.15 -12.88 6.62
N ARG A 34 -3.20 -13.73 6.24
CA ARG A 34 -3.22 -15.16 6.62
C ARG A 34 -3.11 -15.36 8.13
N VAL A 35 -2.26 -14.57 8.79
CA VAL A 35 -2.13 -14.61 10.25
C VAL A 35 -3.40 -14.12 10.94
N LEU A 36 -3.96 -12.99 10.49
CA LEU A 36 -5.19 -12.41 11.04
C LEU A 36 -6.35 -13.38 10.89
N ILE A 37 -6.60 -13.89 9.67
CA ILE A 37 -7.69 -14.85 9.42
C ILE A 37 -7.47 -16.14 10.19
N GLY A 38 -6.25 -16.69 10.18
CA GLY A 38 -5.96 -17.96 10.84
C GLY A 38 -6.03 -17.90 12.37
N LYS A 39 -5.70 -16.76 12.98
CA LYS A 39 -5.68 -16.60 14.46
C LYS A 39 -6.92 -15.95 15.03
N LEU A 40 -7.48 -14.96 14.33
CA LEU A 40 -8.57 -14.13 14.83
C LEU A 40 -9.91 -14.41 14.12
N GLY A 41 -9.92 -15.24 13.07
CA GLY A 41 -11.07 -15.44 12.21
C GLY A 41 -11.29 -14.24 11.29
N GLY A 42 -12.54 -14.01 10.87
CA GLY A 42 -12.87 -12.94 9.92
C GLY A 42 -12.70 -13.36 8.46
N SER A 43 -12.67 -12.40 7.56
CA SER A 43 -12.70 -12.62 6.12
C SER A 43 -12.00 -11.49 5.36
N ASP A 44 -12.07 -11.57 4.04
CA ASP A 44 -11.75 -10.45 3.15
C ASP A 44 -12.61 -9.23 3.49
N GLY A 45 -12.00 -8.04 3.36
CA GLY A 45 -12.71 -6.78 3.52
C GLY A 45 -13.66 -6.47 2.36
N PRO A 46 -14.55 -5.48 2.55
CA PRO A 46 -15.49 -5.04 1.54
C PRO A 46 -14.77 -4.43 0.33
N LYS A 47 -15.47 -4.38 -0.80
CA LYS A 47 -14.97 -3.83 -2.06
C LYS A 47 -15.88 -2.69 -2.54
N TYR A 48 -15.28 -1.56 -2.86
CA TYR A 48 -15.95 -0.40 -3.43
C TYR A 48 -15.29 -0.03 -4.76
N GLY A 49 -16.02 -0.23 -5.86
CA GLY A 49 -15.45 -0.09 -7.20
C GLY A 49 -14.25 -1.03 -7.39
N ASN A 50 -13.06 -0.48 -7.63
CA ASN A 50 -11.82 -1.24 -7.78
C ASN A 50 -10.99 -1.37 -6.50
N THR A 51 -11.42 -0.74 -5.40
CA THR A 51 -10.70 -0.77 -4.13
C THR A 51 -11.28 -1.85 -3.24
N ARG A 52 -10.46 -2.83 -2.84
CA ARG A 52 -10.79 -3.84 -1.83
C ARG A 52 -9.98 -3.53 -0.58
N PHE A 53 -10.64 -3.58 0.57
CA PHE A 53 -9.96 -3.59 1.86
C PHE A 53 -9.53 -5.00 2.23
N ASP A 54 -8.40 -5.12 2.92
CA ASP A 54 -7.66 -6.38 2.98
C ASP A 54 -8.28 -7.39 3.95
N TYR A 55 -8.85 -6.91 5.05
CA TYR A 55 -9.35 -7.76 6.14
C TYR A 55 -10.61 -7.16 6.78
N ARG A 56 -11.52 -8.02 7.21
CA ARG A 56 -12.67 -7.64 8.02
C ARG A 56 -12.96 -8.67 9.10
N LYS A 57 -13.26 -8.16 10.30
CA LYS A 57 -13.93 -8.90 11.37
C LYS A 57 -15.03 -8.01 11.96
N GLU A 58 -14.84 -7.49 13.17
CA GLU A 58 -15.72 -6.47 13.76
C GLU A 58 -15.60 -5.14 13.01
N PHE A 59 -14.36 -4.77 12.66
CA PHE A 59 -14.06 -3.58 11.86
C PHE A 59 -13.46 -3.96 10.50
N VAL A 60 -13.47 -3.00 9.58
CA VAL A 60 -12.76 -3.07 8.30
C VAL A 60 -11.33 -2.60 8.49
N TRP A 61 -10.38 -3.35 7.96
CA TRP A 61 -8.95 -3.06 8.07
C TRP A 61 -8.27 -3.06 6.71
N ASP A 62 -7.38 -2.09 6.53
CA ASP A 62 -6.51 -1.97 5.38
C ASP A 62 -5.05 -2.16 5.82
N LEU A 63 -4.30 -2.97 5.09
CA LEU A 63 -2.92 -3.31 5.38
C LEU A 63 -2.00 -2.50 4.47
N LYS A 64 -0.98 -1.87 5.06
CA LYS A 64 -0.05 -1.02 4.33
C LYS A 64 1.38 -1.26 4.78
N ALA A 65 2.33 -1.01 3.89
CA ALA A 65 3.75 -1.01 4.24
C ALA A 65 4.34 0.35 3.90
N HIS A 66 5.02 0.96 4.87
CA HIS A 66 5.62 2.28 4.74
C HIS A 66 7.15 2.22 4.90
N PRO A 67 7.90 2.65 3.87
CA PRO A 67 9.34 2.87 4.00
C PRO A 67 9.63 4.10 4.87
N GLY A 68 10.08 3.89 6.11
CA GLY A 68 10.40 4.95 7.08
C GLY A 68 11.58 5.83 6.66
N ASN A 69 12.52 5.28 5.88
CA ASN A 69 13.61 6.06 5.27
C ASN A 69 13.20 6.75 3.94
N SER A 70 11.91 6.86 3.64
CA SER A 70 11.42 7.65 2.52
C SER A 70 11.48 9.15 2.82
N ARG A 71 11.83 9.96 1.82
CA ARG A 71 11.73 11.43 1.91
C ARG A 71 10.28 11.94 1.84
N THR A 72 9.32 11.07 1.56
CA THR A 72 7.90 11.44 1.47
C THR A 72 7.29 11.54 2.85
N LEU A 73 6.83 12.73 3.23
CA LEU A 73 6.15 12.96 4.52
C LEU A 73 4.80 12.25 4.65
N PHE A 74 4.15 11.93 3.53
CA PHE A 74 2.82 11.34 3.50
C PHE A 74 2.85 9.89 3.03
N THR A 75 2.23 9.02 3.81
CA THR A 75 1.92 7.64 3.46
C THR A 75 0.61 7.60 2.70
N ILE A 76 0.60 6.96 1.53
CA ILE A 76 -0.59 6.84 0.70
C ILE A 76 -1.51 5.75 1.28
N LEU A 77 -2.77 6.09 1.52
CA LEU A 77 -3.84 5.16 1.90
C LEU A 77 -4.65 4.75 0.65
N ASN A 78 -5.92 4.41 0.84
CA ASN A 78 -6.82 4.02 -0.25
C ASN A 78 -7.56 5.20 -0.90
N ASP A 79 -8.33 4.86 -1.94
CA ASP A 79 -9.27 5.76 -2.63
C ASP A 79 -10.18 6.50 -1.64
N VAL A 80 -10.33 7.81 -1.83
CA VAL A 80 -11.15 8.67 -0.96
C VAL A 80 -12.59 8.16 -0.92
N GLU A 81 -13.18 7.87 -2.08
CA GLU A 81 -14.56 7.39 -2.17
C GLU A 81 -14.75 6.05 -1.43
N ALA A 82 -13.80 5.13 -1.59
CA ALA A 82 -13.88 3.82 -0.92
C ALA A 82 -13.76 3.93 0.60
N ILE A 83 -12.88 4.79 1.12
CA ILE A 83 -12.74 5.04 2.56
C ILE A 83 -14.02 5.67 3.11
N ASP A 84 -14.53 6.72 2.48
CA ASP A 84 -15.74 7.41 2.93
C ASP A 84 -16.96 6.49 2.94
N ARG A 85 -17.08 5.61 1.94
CA ARG A 85 -18.15 4.62 1.87
C ARG A 85 -18.02 3.56 2.95
N SER A 86 -16.80 3.08 3.21
CA SER A 86 -16.56 2.12 4.29
C SER A 86 -16.90 2.71 5.66
N ILE A 87 -16.48 3.95 5.93
CA ILE A 87 -16.81 4.65 7.18
C ILE A 87 -18.32 4.85 7.31
N ARG A 88 -19.01 5.23 6.22
CA ARG A 88 -20.47 5.39 6.25
C ARG A 88 -21.19 4.08 6.57
N GLU A 89 -20.69 2.95 6.08
CA GLU A 89 -21.32 1.65 6.26
C GLU A 89 -20.97 0.98 7.59
N PHE A 90 -19.73 1.15 8.06
CA PHE A 90 -19.19 0.41 9.21
C PHE A 90 -18.78 1.31 10.39
N GLY A 91 -19.02 2.62 10.31
CA GLY A 91 -18.67 3.62 11.32
C GLY A 91 -17.19 4.02 11.32
N THR A 92 -16.30 3.06 11.13
CA THR A 92 -14.85 3.26 11.27
C THR A 92 -14.08 2.40 10.26
N ILE A 93 -12.88 2.85 9.89
CA ILE A 93 -11.89 2.04 9.18
C ILE A 93 -10.57 2.01 9.95
N GLY A 94 -10.01 0.81 10.11
CA GLY A 94 -8.70 0.57 10.69
C GLY A 94 -7.60 0.45 9.63
N PHE A 95 -6.39 0.80 10.03
CA PHE A 95 -5.17 0.63 9.25
C PHE A 95 -4.12 -0.09 10.10
N ILE A 96 -3.46 -1.09 9.52
CA ILE A 96 -2.28 -1.73 10.12
C ILE A 96 -1.12 -1.50 9.17
N LEU A 97 -0.10 -0.79 9.63
CA LEU A 97 1.07 -0.42 8.85
C LEU A 97 2.31 -1.17 9.34
N ALA A 98 2.97 -1.92 8.46
CA ALA A 98 4.36 -2.30 8.67
C ALA A 98 5.26 -1.10 8.32
N VAL A 99 5.93 -0.52 9.31
CA VAL A 99 6.85 0.60 9.13
C VAL A 99 8.28 0.07 9.26
N GLY A 100 9.16 0.52 8.36
CA GLY A 100 10.52 -0.01 8.36
C GLY A 100 11.43 0.57 7.29
N THR A 101 12.69 0.18 7.32
CA THR A 101 13.72 0.67 6.40
C THR A 101 13.80 -0.17 5.12
N VAL A 102 13.91 0.50 3.96
CA VAL A 102 14.14 -0.18 2.67
C VAL A 102 15.59 -0.11 2.21
N GLY A 103 16.11 -1.22 1.68
CA GLY A 103 17.31 -1.24 0.85
C GLY A 103 16.96 -1.01 -0.62
N TYR A 104 17.77 -0.22 -1.33
CA TYR A 104 17.59 0.06 -2.76
C TYR A 104 18.55 -0.75 -3.63
N ASP A 105 18.09 -1.10 -4.83
CA ASP A 105 18.90 -1.74 -5.85
C ASP A 105 19.79 -0.71 -6.56
N GLU A 106 21.01 -0.51 -6.08
CA GLU A 106 21.98 0.39 -6.74
C GLU A 106 22.54 -0.21 -8.03
N SER A 107 22.58 -1.55 -8.13
CA SER A 107 23.08 -2.27 -9.31
C SER A 107 22.11 -2.25 -10.49
N GLY A 108 20.82 -2.03 -10.22
CA GLY A 108 19.74 -2.17 -11.20
C GLY A 108 19.43 -3.61 -11.60
N SER A 109 20.02 -4.62 -10.95
CA SER A 109 19.90 -6.04 -11.30
C SER A 109 18.54 -6.67 -10.97
N LEU A 110 17.75 -6.10 -10.06
CA LEU A 110 16.45 -6.64 -9.67
C LEU A 110 15.42 -6.49 -10.80
N LYS A 111 15.47 -5.39 -11.56
CA LYS A 111 14.53 -5.15 -12.67
C LYS A 111 14.64 -6.24 -13.76
N PRO A 112 15.80 -6.49 -14.39
CA PRO A 112 15.91 -7.49 -15.44
C PRO A 112 15.60 -8.91 -14.92
N TRP A 113 15.99 -9.24 -13.68
CA TRP A 113 15.62 -10.50 -13.05
C TRP A 113 14.09 -10.65 -12.92
N HIS A 114 13.40 -9.62 -12.41
CA HIS A 114 11.94 -9.66 -12.24
C HIS A 114 11.20 -9.66 -13.57
N ASP A 115 11.69 -8.92 -14.56
CA ASP A 115 11.14 -8.92 -15.93
C ASP A 115 11.28 -10.30 -16.57
N GLY A 116 12.45 -10.95 -16.45
CA GLY A 116 12.64 -12.34 -16.87
C GLY A 116 11.66 -13.30 -16.18
N LEU A 117 11.47 -13.15 -14.87
CA LEU A 117 10.51 -13.96 -14.10
C LEU A 117 9.06 -13.77 -14.57
N LYS A 118 8.71 -12.57 -15.07
CA LYS A 118 7.37 -12.25 -15.62
C LYS A 118 7.16 -12.73 -17.05
N GLY A 119 8.20 -13.25 -17.71
CA GLY A 119 8.16 -13.65 -19.12
C GLY A 119 8.62 -12.56 -20.10
N GLY A 120 9.32 -11.53 -19.63
CA GLY A 120 9.88 -10.46 -20.45
C GLY A 120 9.37 -9.06 -20.07
N VAL A 121 9.86 -8.08 -20.81
CA VAL A 121 9.43 -6.67 -20.71
C VAL A 121 8.08 -6.52 -21.42
N SER A 122 7.16 -5.76 -20.83
CA SER A 122 5.87 -5.50 -21.48
C SER A 122 6.01 -4.40 -22.54
N ARG A 123 5.16 -4.43 -23.57
CA ARG A 123 5.06 -3.36 -24.59
C ARG A 123 4.93 -1.97 -23.97
N TYR A 124 4.16 -1.84 -22.89
CA TYR A 124 4.03 -0.57 -22.16
C TYR A 124 5.37 -0.06 -21.61
N GLU A 125 6.20 -0.95 -21.06
CA GLU A 125 7.50 -0.58 -20.52
C GLU A 125 8.50 -0.27 -21.66
N GLU A 126 8.42 -0.96 -22.80
CA GLU A 126 9.17 -0.60 -24.01
C GLU A 126 8.83 0.81 -24.50
N GLU A 127 7.54 1.13 -24.64
CA GLU A 127 7.06 2.46 -25.02
C GLU A 127 7.44 3.55 -24.01
N ARG A 128 7.57 3.21 -22.71
CA ARG A 128 8.07 4.13 -21.69
C ARG A 128 9.56 4.40 -21.85
N VAL A 129 10.36 3.37 -22.12
CA VAL A 129 11.80 3.48 -22.35
C VAL A 129 12.06 4.30 -23.62
N LEU A 130 11.32 4.05 -24.71
CA LEU A 130 11.41 4.82 -25.96
C LEU A 130 11.13 6.32 -25.76
N ARG A 131 10.25 6.67 -24.81
CA ARG A 131 9.96 8.07 -24.44
C ARG A 131 10.98 8.66 -23.45
N GLY A 132 12.05 7.95 -23.11
CA GLY A 132 13.07 8.40 -22.17
C GLY A 132 12.60 8.45 -20.71
N ALA A 133 11.52 7.76 -20.36
CA ALA A 133 11.00 7.78 -19.00
C ALA A 133 11.97 7.08 -18.04
N LYS A 134 12.44 7.80 -17.01
CA LYS A 134 13.30 7.22 -15.97
C LYS A 134 12.58 6.06 -15.26
N SER A 135 13.26 4.93 -15.14
CA SER A 135 12.77 3.81 -14.35
C SER A 135 12.81 4.15 -12.86
N ARG A 136 11.83 3.69 -12.09
CA ARG A 136 11.82 3.89 -10.64
C ARG A 136 12.86 2.97 -10.00
N ARG A 137 13.56 3.48 -8.99
CA ARG A 137 14.49 2.70 -8.17
C ARG A 137 13.76 1.52 -7.54
N ARG A 138 14.38 0.34 -7.60
CA ARG A 138 13.82 -0.90 -7.04
C ARG A 138 14.23 -1.06 -5.59
N LYS A 139 13.38 -1.70 -4.80
CA LYS A 139 13.64 -2.03 -3.40
C LYS A 139 14.03 -3.50 -3.32
N ILE A 140 15.13 -3.82 -2.63
CA ILE A 140 15.69 -5.18 -2.52
C ILE A 140 15.48 -5.80 -1.15
N SER A 141 15.18 -4.98 -0.13
CA SER A 141 14.90 -5.45 1.21
C SER A 141 13.94 -4.52 1.94
N PHE A 142 13.31 -5.06 2.97
CA PHE A 142 12.52 -4.30 3.93
C PHE A 142 12.76 -4.85 5.33
N GLU A 143 13.26 -4.01 6.22
CA GLU A 143 13.41 -4.34 7.63
C GLU A 143 12.27 -3.70 8.40
N VAL A 144 11.31 -4.52 8.85
CA VAL A 144 10.21 -4.04 9.69
C VAL A 144 10.80 -3.63 11.04
N GLU A 145 10.56 -2.38 11.41
CA GLU A 145 10.99 -1.78 12.68
C GLU A 145 9.84 -1.82 13.69
N ASN A 146 8.63 -1.48 13.23
CA ASN A 146 7.43 -1.52 14.05
C ASN A 146 6.16 -1.75 13.21
N TYR A 147 5.09 -2.09 13.91
CA TYR A 147 3.74 -2.02 13.36
C TYR A 147 3.03 -0.81 13.97
N LEU A 148 2.39 0.00 13.14
CA LEU A 148 1.56 1.13 13.57
C LEU A 148 0.12 0.82 13.21
N THR A 149 -0.75 0.79 14.22
CA THR A 149 -2.16 0.51 14.06
C THR A 149 -2.97 1.73 14.49
N PHE A 150 -3.93 2.15 13.68
CA PHE A 150 -4.84 3.25 14.02
C PHE A 150 -6.19 3.04 13.35
N ALA A 151 -7.22 3.73 13.84
CA ALA A 151 -8.55 3.71 13.23
C ALA A 151 -9.05 5.14 13.04
N LEU A 152 -9.86 5.36 12.00
CA LEU A 152 -10.41 6.66 11.64
C LEU A 152 -11.91 6.53 11.40
N ASP A 153 -12.67 7.40 12.04
CA ASP A 153 -14.08 7.65 11.70
C ASP A 153 -14.24 8.92 10.84
N ARG A 154 -15.48 9.37 10.67
CA ARG A 154 -15.77 10.56 9.88
C ARG A 154 -15.23 11.85 10.52
N GLU A 155 -15.30 11.97 11.83
CA GLU A 155 -14.83 13.15 12.57
C GLU A 155 -13.30 13.23 12.50
N ASP A 156 -12.61 12.10 12.61
CA ASP A 156 -11.17 12.01 12.46
C ASP A 156 -10.69 12.40 11.07
N ILE A 157 -11.38 11.98 10.01
CA ILE A 157 -11.06 12.39 8.63
C ILE A 157 -11.18 13.91 8.48
N VAL A 158 -12.26 14.51 8.99
CA VAL A 158 -12.47 15.97 8.91
C VAL A 158 -11.39 16.71 9.71
N ARG A 159 -11.15 16.26 10.95
CA ARG A 159 -10.11 16.81 11.83
C ARG A 159 -8.75 16.74 11.17
N GLY A 160 -8.36 15.59 10.65
CA GLY A 160 -7.04 15.41 10.04
C GLY A 160 -6.82 16.18 8.76
N LEU A 161 -7.86 16.41 7.96
CA LEU A 161 -7.78 17.31 6.81
C LEU A 161 -7.59 18.76 7.25
N SER A 162 -8.33 19.21 8.27
CA SER A 162 -8.23 20.57 8.82
C SER A 162 -6.88 20.85 9.47
N GLU A 163 -6.36 19.90 10.24
CA GLU A 163 -5.07 20.00 10.94
C GLU A 163 -3.86 19.65 10.06
N GLY A 164 -4.12 19.10 8.86
CA GLY A 164 -3.11 18.85 7.83
C GLY A 164 -2.26 17.60 8.03
N TRP A 165 -2.66 16.69 8.92
CA TRP A 165 -2.05 15.36 9.02
C TRP A 165 -2.68 14.33 8.07
N LEU A 166 -3.85 14.63 7.48
CA LEU A 166 -4.41 13.95 6.31
C LEU A 166 -4.46 14.87 5.08
N ARG A 167 -4.46 14.27 3.90
CA ARG A 167 -4.70 14.92 2.59
C ARG A 167 -5.51 14.02 1.68
N ASP A 168 -6.42 14.59 0.92
CA ASP A 168 -7.25 13.94 -0.10
C ASP A 168 -6.79 14.26 -1.55
N THR A 169 -5.64 14.92 -1.69
CA THR A 169 -5.18 15.48 -2.97
C THR A 169 -4.28 14.55 -3.77
N PHE A 170 -3.81 13.44 -3.18
CA PHE A 170 -2.92 12.53 -3.89
C PHE A 170 -3.65 11.92 -5.09
N GLN A 171 -3.04 11.99 -6.27
CA GLN A 171 -3.59 11.52 -7.56
C GLN A 171 -4.81 12.28 -8.10
N LYS A 172 -5.24 13.35 -7.44
CA LYS A 172 -6.30 14.22 -7.94
C LYS A 172 -5.89 14.85 -9.28
N GLY A 173 -6.73 14.71 -10.30
CA GLY A 173 -6.47 15.22 -11.66
C GLY A 173 -5.48 14.41 -12.49
N MET A 174 -4.95 13.29 -11.98
CA MET A 174 -4.06 12.40 -12.75
C MET A 174 -4.87 11.45 -13.67
N ARG A 175 -4.21 10.84 -14.67
CA ARG A 175 -4.80 9.84 -15.56
C ARG A 175 -4.07 8.49 -15.49
N ASN A 176 -4.80 7.42 -15.78
CA ASN A 176 -4.26 6.07 -15.98
C ASN A 176 -3.63 5.93 -17.37
N ALA A 177 -2.97 4.79 -17.62
CA ALA A 177 -2.32 4.51 -18.91
C ALA A 177 -3.32 4.44 -20.09
N ASP A 178 -4.57 4.08 -19.81
CA ASP A 178 -5.68 4.07 -20.77
C ASP A 178 -6.35 5.45 -20.95
N GLY A 179 -5.84 6.50 -20.31
CA GLY A 179 -6.38 7.86 -20.36
C GLY A 179 -7.55 8.12 -19.42
N SER A 180 -8.08 7.11 -18.72
CA SER A 180 -9.14 7.28 -17.73
C SER A 180 -8.67 8.10 -16.52
N SER A 181 -9.58 8.85 -15.89
CA SER A 181 -9.25 9.64 -14.70
C SER A 181 -8.87 8.74 -13.52
N ARG A 182 -7.79 9.10 -12.83
CA ARG A 182 -7.36 8.40 -11.62
C ARG A 182 -8.15 8.91 -10.42
N ARG A 183 -8.56 8.00 -9.55
CA ARG A 183 -9.23 8.37 -8.31
C ARG A 183 -8.24 8.96 -7.31
N ALA A 184 -8.66 10.00 -6.60
CA ALA A 184 -7.87 10.60 -5.55
C ALA A 184 -7.77 9.63 -4.36
N LYS A 185 -6.68 9.71 -3.61
CA LYS A 185 -6.45 8.88 -2.43
C LYS A 185 -6.20 9.73 -1.21
N TYR A 186 -6.62 9.23 -0.05
CA TYR A 186 -6.11 9.76 1.19
C TYR A 186 -4.61 9.48 1.31
N SER A 187 -3.92 10.39 1.99
CA SER A 187 -2.55 10.20 2.42
C SER A 187 -2.35 10.85 3.78
N ILE A 188 -1.52 10.25 4.63
CA ILE A 188 -1.43 10.57 6.06
C ILE A 188 0.03 10.81 6.50
N ARG A 189 0.24 11.72 7.45
CA ARG A 189 1.51 11.92 8.16
C ARG A 189 1.53 11.06 9.41
N LEU A 190 2.32 9.98 9.36
CA LEU A 190 2.42 9.03 10.48
C LEU A 190 2.98 9.68 11.75
N ASP A 191 3.85 10.67 11.61
CA ASP A 191 4.45 11.43 12.71
C ASP A 191 3.51 12.43 13.39
N ARG A 192 2.28 12.58 12.87
CA ARG A 192 1.29 13.55 13.36
C ARG A 192 -0.08 12.95 13.63
N ILE A 193 -0.17 11.62 13.65
CA ILE A 193 -1.41 10.96 14.06
C ILE A 193 -1.62 11.25 15.56
N PRO A 194 -2.79 11.79 15.97
CA PRO A 194 -3.09 11.97 17.38
C PRO A 194 -2.96 10.66 18.15
N GLN A 195 -2.34 10.70 19.33
CA GLN A 195 -2.00 9.51 20.11
C GLN A 195 -3.23 8.69 20.49
N GLU A 196 -4.37 9.34 20.71
CA GLU A 196 -5.65 8.70 21.03
C GLU A 196 -6.23 7.86 19.88
N LEU A 197 -5.77 8.04 18.65
CA LEU A 197 -6.18 7.24 17.49
C LEU A 197 -5.30 6.01 17.29
N ILE A 198 -4.15 5.95 17.94
CA ILE A 198 -3.21 4.84 17.84
C ILE A 198 -3.69 3.70 18.74
N LEU A 199 -3.84 2.52 18.15
CA LEU A 199 -4.25 1.31 18.85
C LEU A 199 -3.00 0.55 19.30
N VAL A 200 -2.91 0.28 20.60
CA VAL A 200 -1.77 -0.37 21.26
C VAL A 200 -2.06 -1.83 21.54
#